data_AF-M6W1S3-F1
#
_entry.id   AF-M6W1S3-F1
#
_cell.length_a   1.000
_cell.length_b   1.000
_cell.length_c   1.000
_cell.angle_alpha   90.00
_cell.angle_beta   90.00
_cell.angle_gamma   90.00
#
_symmetry.space_group_name_H-M   'P 1'
#
loop_
_entity.id
_entity.type
_entity.pdbx_description
1 polymer ?
#
loop_
_entity_poly.entity_id
_entity_poly.type
_entity_poly.pdbx_seq_one_letter_code
_entity_poly.pdbx_strand_id
1 'polypeptide(L)'
;MDLLLIPFYIILFGIVISPFLYIRFGIHTKVFESEKSELISRREIILENLRDIKIEFDTGKLTEAEFQTISSGIVKDLEDFDEKIARSIPKQLQTQPPTFPKYCHECGFKIEIYGAKFCPSCGTKLIV
;
A
#
# COMPACT_ATOMS: atom_id res chain seq x y z
N MET A 1 -2.18 21.26 50.20
CA MET A 1 -0.81 21.18 49.66
C MET A 1 -0.59 19.91 48.82
N ASP A 2 -1.67 19.18 48.49
CA ASP A 2 -1.61 17.86 47.85
C ASP A 2 -1.83 17.87 46.33
N LEU A 3 -2.33 18.99 45.78
CA LEU A 3 -2.64 19.09 44.35
C LEU A 3 -1.39 18.95 43.45
N LEU A 4 -0.21 19.32 43.96
CA LEU A 4 1.08 19.20 43.25
C LEU A 4 1.65 17.78 43.26
N LEU A 5 1.24 16.93 44.21
CA LEU A 5 1.69 15.54 44.30
C LEU A 5 1.00 14.64 43.27
N ILE A 6 -0.24 14.97 42.89
CA ILE A 6 -1.03 14.22 41.92
C ILE A 6 -0.33 14.13 40.54
N PRO A 7 0.10 15.22 39.88
CA PRO A 7 0.79 15.12 38.60
C PRO A 7 2.16 14.41 38.73
N PHE A 8 2.84 14.56 39.87
CA PHE A 8 4.11 13.87 40.12
C PHE A 8 3.94 12.34 40.14
N TYR A 9 2.90 11.82 40.80
CA TYR A 9 2.61 10.38 40.79
C TYR A 9 2.18 9.86 39.42
N ILE A 10 1.43 10.64 38.63
CA ILE A 10 1.05 10.25 37.27
C ILE A 10 2.28 10.10 36.37
N ILE A 11 3.23 11.04 36.45
CA ILE A 11 4.48 10.99 35.69
C ILE A 11 5.32 9.78 36.12
N LEU A 12 5.47 9.55 37.43
CA LEU A 12 6.22 8.43 37.96
C LEU A 12 5.62 7.09 37.50
N PHE A 13 4.29 6.95 37.60
CA PHE A 13 3.58 5.77 37.17
C PHE A 13 3.72 5.54 35.65
N GLY A 14 3.65 6.61 34.86
CA GLY A 14 3.91 6.58 33.42
C GLY A 14 5.31 6.08 33.07
N ILE A 15 6.34 6.55 33.78
CA ILE A 15 7.74 6.12 33.57
C ILE A 15 7.91 4.63 33.92
N VAL A 16 7.27 4.16 35.00
CA VAL A 16 7.36 2.75 35.43
C VAL A 16 6.62 1.82 34.47
N ILE A 17 5.48 2.25 33.94
CA ILE A 17 4.63 1.42 33.07
C ILE A 17 5.05 1.49 31.60
N SER A 18 5.62 2.60 31.16
CA SER A 18 6.12 2.81 29.80
C SER A 18 6.97 1.64 29.26
N PRO A 19 8.02 1.15 29.96
CA PRO A 19 8.82 0.04 29.46
C PRO A 19 8.02 -1.28 29.36
N PHE A 20 7.10 -1.54 30.28
CA PHE A 20 6.24 -2.73 30.21
C PHE A 20 5.25 -2.66 29.04
N LEU A 21 4.65 -1.49 28.81
CA LEU A 21 3.79 -1.28 27.64
C LEU A 21 4.60 -1.34 26.35
N TYR A 22 5.79 -0.76 26.31
CA TYR A 22 6.66 -0.77 25.13
C TYR A 22 7.09 -2.19 24.75
N ILE A 23 7.43 -3.05 25.72
CA ILE A 23 7.78 -4.44 25.42
C ILE A 23 6.55 -5.20 24.92
N ARG A 24 5.40 -5.05 25.60
CA ARG A 24 4.18 -5.79 25.24
C ARG A 24 3.60 -5.36 23.90
N PHE A 25 3.50 -4.06 23.65
CA PHE A 25 2.94 -3.53 22.40
C PHE A 25 3.99 -3.50 21.29
N GLY A 26 5.23 -3.10 21.58
CA GLY A 26 6.33 -2.95 20.62
C GLY A 26 6.63 -4.21 19.82
N ILE A 27 6.63 -5.38 20.48
CA ILE A 27 6.83 -6.69 19.83
C ILE A 27 5.70 -6.96 18.84
N HIS A 28 4.44 -6.71 19.23
CA HIS A 28 3.30 -6.91 18.36
C HIS A 28 3.33 -5.97 17.14
N THR A 29 3.79 -4.72 17.30
CA THR A 29 3.92 -3.80 16.15
C THR A 29 5.00 -4.30 15.19
N LYS A 30 6.15 -4.76 15.71
CA LYS A 30 7.26 -5.23 14.88
C LYS A 30 6.93 -6.52 14.14
N VAL A 31 6.25 -7.47 14.79
CA VAL A 31 5.82 -8.72 14.15
C VAL A 31 4.82 -8.42 13.04
N PHE A 32 3.84 -7.55 13.30
CA PHE A 32 2.85 -7.14 12.31
C PHE A 32 3.47 -6.40 11.11
N GLU A 33 4.42 -5.51 11.35
CA GLU A 33 5.16 -4.80 10.28
C GLU A 33 6.02 -5.76 9.45
N SER A 34 6.68 -6.73 10.10
CA SER A 34 7.46 -7.77 9.44
C SER A 34 6.59 -8.66 8.55
N GLU A 35 5.47 -9.16 9.06
CA GLU A 35 4.54 -10.01 8.31
C GLU A 35 3.96 -9.26 7.10
N LYS A 36 3.59 -7.99 7.28
CA LYS A 36 3.13 -7.14 6.18
C LYS A 36 4.22 -6.92 5.12
N SER A 37 5.46 -6.66 5.54
CA SER A 37 6.58 -6.46 4.61
C SER A 37 6.87 -7.73 3.79
N GLU A 38 6.74 -8.91 4.40
CA GLU A 38 6.91 -10.19 3.70
C GLU A 38 5.84 -10.39 2.62
N LEU A 39 4.57 -10.07 2.93
CA LEU A 39 3.47 -10.16 1.95
C LEU A 39 3.66 -9.21 0.77
N ILE A 40 4.17 -7.99 1.02
CA ILE A 40 4.46 -7.02 -0.04
C ILE A 40 5.60 -7.51 -0.94
N SER A 41 6.68 -8.03 -0.37
CA SER A 41 7.78 -8.59 -1.16
C SER A 41 7.35 -9.77 -2.03
N ARG A 42 6.47 -10.65 -1.51
CA ARG A 42 5.91 -11.77 -2.29
C ARG A 42 5.07 -11.26 -3.46
N ARG A 43 4.28 -10.20 -3.27
CA ARG A 43 3.50 -9.56 -4.34
C ARG A 43 4.39 -9.00 -5.44
N GLU A 44 5.50 -8.36 -5.08
CA GLU A 44 6.46 -7.81 -6.07
C GLU A 44 7.08 -8.92 -6.94
N ILE A 45 7.48 -10.04 -6.33
CA ILE A 45 8.03 -11.20 -7.05
C ILE A 45 7.01 -11.76 -8.04
N ILE A 46 5.73 -11.89 -7.65
CA ILE A 46 4.69 -12.41 -8.55
C ILE A 46 4.46 -11.45 -9.73
N LEU A 47 4.44 -10.14 -9.48
CA LEU A 47 4.31 -9.14 -10.54
C LEU A 47 5.50 -9.14 -11.50
N GLU A 48 6.71 -9.39 -11.01
CA GLU A 48 7.90 -9.54 -11.83
C GLU A 48 7.80 -10.79 -12.72
N ASN A 49 7.42 -11.94 -12.14
CA ASN A 49 7.18 -13.16 -12.90
C ASN A 49 6.11 -12.97 -13.99
N LEU A 50 5.00 -12.27 -13.68
CA LEU A 50 3.98 -11.95 -14.68
C LEU A 50 4.50 -11.03 -15.79
N ARG A 51 5.35 -10.06 -15.45
CA ARG A 51 5.96 -9.17 -16.44
C ARG A 51 6.85 -9.97 -17.39
N ASP A 52 7.64 -10.90 -16.88
CA ASP A 52 8.51 -11.75 -17.69
C ASP A 52 7.70 -12.64 -18.65
N ILE A 53 6.63 -13.28 -18.15
CA ILE A 53 5.73 -14.09 -18.99
C ILE A 53 5.09 -13.23 -20.09
N LYS A 54 4.69 -11.99 -19.78
CA LYS A 54 4.15 -11.05 -20.75
C LYS A 54 5.16 -10.67 -21.83
N ILE A 55 6.43 -10.52 -21.48
CA ILE A 55 7.53 -10.28 -22.43
C ILE A 55 7.74 -11.49 -23.33
N GLU A 56 7.71 -12.72 -22.78
CA GLU A 56 7.82 -13.96 -23.56
C GLU A 56 6.65 -14.14 -24.55
N PHE A 57 5.45 -13.72 -24.16
CA PHE A 57 4.29 -13.67 -25.05
C PHE A 57 4.45 -12.62 -26.15
N ASP A 58 4.84 -11.39 -25.82
CA ASP A 58 5.02 -10.30 -26.79
C ASP A 58 6.17 -10.58 -27.79
N THR A 59 7.14 -11.42 -27.40
CA THR A 59 8.24 -11.89 -28.27
C THR A 59 7.88 -13.12 -29.10
N GLY A 60 6.65 -13.66 -28.97
CA GLY A 60 6.13 -14.77 -29.76
C GLY A 60 6.64 -16.16 -29.34
N LYS A 61 7.21 -16.30 -28.14
CA LYS A 61 7.62 -17.60 -27.57
C LYS A 61 6.46 -18.40 -27.01
N LEU A 62 5.39 -17.72 -26.58
CA LEU A 62 4.18 -18.33 -26.03
C LEU A 62 3.01 -18.09 -26.97
N THR A 63 2.21 -19.13 -27.20
CA THR A 63 0.93 -18.98 -27.91
C THR A 63 -0.12 -18.37 -26.99
N GLU A 64 -1.13 -17.68 -27.54
CA GLU A 64 -2.23 -17.05 -26.76
C GLU A 64 -2.90 -18.03 -25.79
N ALA A 65 -3.03 -19.31 -26.18
CA ALA A 65 -3.60 -20.36 -25.34
C ALA A 65 -2.73 -20.71 -24.11
N GLU A 66 -1.41 -20.68 -24.27
CA GLU A 66 -0.45 -20.95 -23.18
C GLU A 66 -0.36 -19.75 -22.23
N PHE A 67 -0.39 -18.53 -22.77
CA PHE A 67 -0.44 -17.30 -21.97
C PHE A 67 -1.67 -17.26 -21.06
N GLN A 68 -2.87 -17.49 -21.59
CA GLN A 68 -4.13 -17.50 -20.81
C GLN A 68 -4.15 -18.56 -19.70
N THR A 69 -3.60 -19.74 -19.99
CA THR A 69 -3.56 -20.85 -19.03
C THR A 69 -2.61 -20.55 -17.86
N ILE A 70 -1.43 -19.98 -18.15
CA ILE A 70 -0.42 -19.66 -17.15
C ILE A 70 -0.81 -18.39 -16.37
N SER A 71 -1.34 -17.37 -17.05
CA SER A 71 -1.73 -16.10 -16.43
C SER A 71 -2.92 -16.25 -15.49
N SER A 72 -3.90 -17.11 -15.83
CA SER A 72 -5.12 -17.27 -15.02
C SER A 72 -4.84 -17.86 -13.63
N GLY A 73 -3.91 -18.81 -13.51
CA GLY A 73 -3.49 -19.35 -12.21
C GLY A 73 -2.81 -18.29 -11.34
N ILE A 74 -1.92 -17.50 -11.93
CA ILE A 74 -1.16 -16.48 -11.21
C ILE A 74 -2.05 -15.29 -10.80
N VAL A 75 -3.01 -14.90 -11.66
CA VAL A 75 -4.00 -13.85 -11.34
C VAL A 75 -4.87 -14.27 -10.16
N LYS A 76 -5.27 -15.55 -10.10
CA LYS A 76 -6.03 -16.07 -8.98
C LYS A 76 -5.23 -16.05 -7.67
N ASP A 77 -3.96 -16.43 -7.72
CA ASP A 77 -3.07 -16.35 -6.55
C ASP A 77 -2.89 -14.89 -6.09
N LEU A 78 -2.77 -13.94 -7.02
CA LEU A 78 -2.74 -12.50 -6.72
C LEU A 78 -4.01 -12.02 -6.01
N GLU A 79 -5.19 -12.42 -6.47
CA GLU A 79 -6.47 -12.08 -5.85
C GLU A 79 -6.55 -12.61 -4.41
N ASP A 80 -6.15 -13.86 -4.18
CA ASP A 80 -6.13 -14.48 -2.85
C ASP A 80 -5.13 -13.77 -1.89
N PHE A 81 -3.99 -13.29 -2.40
CA PHE A 81 -3.04 -12.53 -1.60
C PHE A 81 -3.52 -11.10 -1.31
N ASP A 82 -4.08 -10.41 -2.30
CA ASP A 82 -4.67 -9.08 -2.10
C ASP A 82 -5.82 -9.13 -1.08
N GLU A 83 -6.63 -10.20 -1.07
CA GLU A 83 -7.68 -10.40 -0.06
C GLU A 83 -7.10 -10.62 1.36
N LYS A 84 -6.02 -11.40 1.48
CA LYS A 84 -5.32 -11.61 2.76
C LYS A 84 -4.71 -10.31 3.29
N ILE A 85 -4.13 -9.49 2.40
CA ILE A 85 -3.59 -8.17 2.76
C ILE A 85 -4.73 -7.23 3.17
N ALA A 86 -5.86 -7.25 2.49
CA ALA A 86 -7.03 -6.43 2.83
C ALA A 86 -7.63 -6.79 4.19
N ARG A 87 -7.60 -8.07 4.60
CA ARG A 87 -8.09 -8.53 5.90
C ARG A 87 -7.10 -8.28 7.05
N SER A 88 -5.80 -8.30 6.78
CA SER A 88 -4.77 -8.10 7.81
C SER A 88 -4.49 -6.63 8.12
N ILE A 89 -4.79 -5.70 7.21
CA ILE A 89 -4.67 -4.26 7.47
C ILE A 89 -5.91 -3.75 8.22
N PRO A 90 -5.80 -3.23 9.48
CA PRO A 90 -6.90 -2.47 10.06
C PRO A 90 -7.21 -1.30 9.13
N LYS A 91 -8.50 -1.12 8.83
CA LYS A 91 -9.15 -0.25 7.82
C LYS A 91 -8.66 1.21 7.65
N GLN A 92 -7.61 1.64 8.33
CA GLN A 92 -7.12 3.02 8.38
C GLN A 92 -6.00 3.37 7.38
N LEU A 93 -5.54 2.45 6.54
CA LEU A 93 -4.76 2.79 5.34
C LEU A 93 -5.49 2.32 4.06
N GLN A 94 -6.81 2.51 4.01
CA GLN A 94 -7.45 2.67 2.71
C GLN A 94 -6.93 3.98 2.14
N THR A 95 -6.00 3.86 1.18
CA THR A 95 -5.67 4.91 0.23
C THR A 95 -6.98 5.59 -0.19
N GLN A 96 -7.20 6.80 0.30
CA GLN A 96 -8.29 7.64 -0.18
C GLN A 96 -8.17 7.64 -1.71
N PRO A 97 -9.25 7.37 -2.46
CA PRO A 97 -9.20 7.53 -3.90
C PRO A 97 -8.72 8.97 -4.16
N PRO A 98 -7.58 9.17 -4.83
CA PRO A 98 -7.09 10.50 -5.12
C PRO A 98 -8.19 11.27 -5.85
N THR A 99 -8.73 12.29 -5.19
CA THR A 99 -9.63 13.26 -5.80
C THR A 99 -8.83 14.03 -6.82
N PHE A 100 -8.75 13.49 -8.04
CA PHE A 100 -8.05 14.15 -9.13
C PHE A 100 -8.86 15.36 -9.60
N PRO A 101 -8.20 16.50 -9.86
CA PRO A 101 -8.85 17.63 -10.49
C PRO A 101 -9.30 17.23 -11.90
N LYS A 102 -10.60 17.36 -12.18
CA LYS A 102 -11.20 17.05 -13.50
C LYS A 102 -10.69 17.96 -14.62
N TYR A 103 -10.08 19.09 -14.27
CA TYR A 103 -9.58 20.10 -15.19
C TYR A 103 -8.20 20.60 -14.76
N CYS A 104 -7.35 20.94 -15.73
CA CYS A 104 -6.08 21.60 -15.47
C CYS A 104 -6.32 23.04 -15.02
N HIS A 105 -5.63 23.45 -13.95
CA HIS A 105 -5.72 24.81 -13.41
C HIS A 105 -5.09 25.88 -14.33
N GLU A 106 -4.17 25.49 -15.21
CA GLU A 106 -3.42 26.44 -16.03
C GLU A 106 -4.01 26.59 -17.44
N CYS A 107 -4.42 25.50 -18.09
CA CYS A 107 -4.94 25.51 -19.46
C CYS A 107 -6.44 25.20 -19.58
N GLY A 108 -7.11 24.82 -18.48
CA GLY A 108 -8.52 24.45 -18.49
C GLY A 108 -8.84 23.11 -19.17
N PHE A 109 -7.81 22.35 -19.59
CA PHE A 109 -7.99 21.07 -20.28
C PHE A 109 -8.62 20.02 -19.36
N LYS A 110 -9.62 19.29 -19.86
CA LYS A 110 -10.31 18.22 -19.14
C LYS A 110 -9.44 16.96 -19.09
N ILE A 111 -9.04 16.55 -17.90
CA ILE A 111 -8.18 15.37 -17.71
C ILE A 111 -9.10 14.15 -17.51
N GLU A 112 -9.24 13.34 -18.55
CA GLU A 112 -10.02 12.08 -18.50
C GLU A 112 -9.15 10.88 -18.08
N ILE A 113 -7.84 11.07 -17.95
CA ILE A 113 -6.88 10.03 -17.58
C ILE A 113 -6.69 10.04 -16.06
N TYR A 114 -7.16 8.99 -15.39
CA TYR A 114 -6.95 8.79 -13.96
C TYR A 114 -5.45 8.60 -13.65
N GLY A 115 -4.91 9.37 -12.70
CA GLY A 115 -3.51 9.23 -12.25
C GLY A 115 -2.46 10.06 -13.00
N ALA A 116 -2.86 10.96 -13.92
CA ALA A 116 -1.91 11.83 -14.60
C ALA A 116 -1.25 12.82 -13.62
N LYS A 117 0.09 12.83 -13.55
CA LYS A 117 0.86 13.81 -12.76
C LYS A 117 1.06 15.14 -13.49
N PHE A 118 0.88 15.14 -14.81
CA PHE A 118 1.08 16.28 -15.70
C PHE A 118 -0.11 16.37 -16.67
N CYS A 119 -0.48 17.58 -17.06
CA CYS A 119 -1.54 17.80 -18.03
C CYS A 119 -1.08 17.36 -19.44
N PRO A 120 -1.85 16.54 -20.17
CA PRO A 120 -1.47 16.06 -21.51
C PRO A 120 -1.50 17.15 -22.59
N SER A 121 -2.13 18.30 -22.32
CA SER A 121 -2.24 19.39 -23.28
C SER A 121 -1.20 20.50 -23.08
N CYS A 122 -0.84 20.83 -21.84
CA CYS A 122 0.09 21.93 -21.54
C CYS A 122 1.38 21.49 -20.83
N GLY A 123 1.50 20.22 -20.43
CA GLY A 123 2.67 19.69 -19.72
C GLY A 123 2.79 20.12 -18.25
N THR A 124 1.91 20.99 -17.77
CA THR A 124 1.93 21.51 -16.39
C THR A 124 1.67 20.42 -15.37
N LYS A 125 2.44 20.41 -14.29
CA LYS A 125 2.25 19.49 -13.17
C LYS A 125 0.88 19.73 -12.53
N LEU A 126 0.05 18.70 -12.46
CA LEU A 126 -1.25 18.79 -11.82
C LEU A 126 -1.03 18.83 -10.30
N ILE A 127 -1.49 19.91 -9.68
CA ILE A 127 -1.49 20.09 -8.23
C ILE A 127 -2.71 19.30 -7.73
N VAL A 128 -2.45 18.20 -7.02
CA VAL A 128 -3.47 17.40 -6.32
C VAL A 128 -3.67 17.99 -4.94
#